data_AF-A0A202DQP9-F1
#
_entry.id   AF-A0A202DQP9-F1
#
_cell.length_a   1.000
_cell.length_b   1.000
_cell.length_c   1.000
_cell.angle_alpha   90.00
_cell.angle_beta   90.00
_cell.angle_gamma   90.00
#
_symmetry.space_group_name_H-M   'P 1'
#
loop_
_entity.id
_entity.type
_entity.pdbx_description
1 polymer ?
#
loop_
_entity_poly.entity_id
_entity_poly.type
_entity_poly.pdbx_seq_one_letter_code
_entity_poly.pdbx_strand_id
1 'polypeptide(L)'
;KIGLGQKEMEKVVDIPPGFVRLMLSPNENRILGTRPDDNLWIFDIETTTFTQVAKTRQFEYFPFWSPDGQWVGAQMVTNYAGPYEYHVWHLPTGKRHTLPYNYSSTNLQWWTPLTEPPVDCVKIVEEMLGEGLPLSDLQ
;
A
#
# COMPACT_ATOMS: atom_id res chain seq x y z
N LYS A 1 -38.12 -8.26 5.49
CA LYS A 1 -37.07 -9.28 5.31
C LYS A 1 -36.32 -8.92 4.03
N ILE A 2 -35.09 -8.43 4.15
CA ILE A 2 -34.26 -8.09 2.98
C ILE A 2 -33.52 -9.38 2.64
N GLY A 3 -33.90 -10.03 1.54
CA GLY A 3 -33.21 -11.21 1.04
C GLY A 3 -31.94 -10.77 0.34
N LEU A 4 -30.80 -10.89 1.00
CA LEU A 4 -29.51 -10.87 0.32
C LEU A 4 -29.39 -12.22 -0.39
N GLY A 5 -29.65 -12.23 -1.70
CA GLY A 5 -29.40 -13.41 -2.53
C GLY A 5 -27.95 -13.86 -2.35
N GLN A 6 -27.73 -15.16 -2.22
CA GLN A 6 -26.38 -15.72 -2.18
C GLN A 6 -25.69 -15.36 -3.50
N LYS A 7 -24.70 -14.47 -3.43
CA LYS A 7 -23.84 -14.17 -4.56
C LYS A 7 -22.83 -15.30 -4.66
N GLU A 8 -22.79 -15.99 -5.79
CA GLU A 8 -21.72 -16.94 -6.07
C GLU A 8 -20.41 -16.17 -6.19
N MET A 9 -19.39 -16.60 -5.46
CA MET A 9 -18.06 -16.01 -5.49
C MET A 9 -17.22 -16.76 -6.51
N GLU A 10 -16.76 -16.06 -7.54
CA GLU A 10 -15.80 -16.60 -8.49
C GLU A 10 -14.38 -16.41 -7.97
N LYS A 11 -13.56 -17.44 -8.09
CA LYS A 11 -12.13 -17.35 -7.81
C LYS A 11 -11.42 -16.68 -8.98
N VAL A 12 -10.86 -15.48 -8.76
CA VAL A 12 -10.14 -14.71 -9.78
C VAL A 12 -8.70 -15.20 -9.95
N VAL A 13 -7.97 -15.45 -8.84
CA VAL A 13 -6.55 -15.83 -8.89
C VAL A 13 -6.12 -16.68 -7.69
N ASP A 14 -5.12 -17.53 -7.90
CA ASP A 14 -4.40 -18.21 -6.82
C ASP A 14 -3.30 -17.30 -6.26
N ILE A 15 -3.38 -17.01 -4.96
CA ILE A 15 -2.31 -16.30 -4.27
C ILE A 15 -1.19 -17.28 -3.92
N PRO A 16 0.06 -17.00 -4.36
CA PRO A 16 1.17 -17.91 -4.08
C PRO A 16 1.43 -18.07 -2.58
N PRO A 17 1.86 -19.26 -2.13
CA PRO A 17 2.06 -19.55 -0.71
C PRO A 17 3.03 -18.56 -0.04
N GLY A 18 2.70 -18.14 1.18
CA GLY A 18 3.53 -17.25 1.98
C GLY A 18 3.43 -15.76 1.63
N PHE A 19 2.61 -15.39 0.64
CA PHE A 19 2.25 -13.99 0.40
C PHE A 19 1.14 -13.58 1.38
N VAL A 20 1.44 -12.64 2.27
CA VAL A 20 0.58 -12.27 3.41
C VAL A 20 0.45 -10.75 3.55
N ARG A 21 -0.50 -10.31 4.37
CA ARG A 21 -0.84 -8.89 4.59
C ARG A 21 -1.22 -8.22 3.27
N LEU A 22 -2.18 -8.84 2.58
CA LEU A 22 -2.56 -8.50 1.22
C LEU A 22 -3.38 -7.21 1.17
N MET A 23 -3.09 -6.36 0.19
CA MET A 23 -3.83 -5.15 -0.13
C MET A 23 -4.06 -5.09 -1.64
N LEU A 24 -5.32 -5.04 -2.05
CA LEU A 24 -5.69 -4.88 -3.46
C LEU A 24 -5.38 -3.43 -3.91
N SER A 25 -4.88 -3.26 -5.13
CA SER A 25 -4.64 -1.95 -5.72
C SER A 25 -5.97 -1.24 -6.05
N PRO A 26 -5.96 0.10 -6.20
CA PRO A 26 -7.16 0.88 -6.54
C PRO A 26 -7.98 0.43 -7.73
N ASN A 27 -7.28 -0.02 -8.76
CA ASN A 27 -7.84 -0.51 -10.02
C ASN A 27 -8.01 -2.04 -10.03
N GLU A 28 -7.85 -2.69 -8.87
CA GLU A 28 -8.07 -4.13 -8.66
C GLU A 28 -7.24 -5.07 -9.54
N ASN A 29 -6.13 -4.61 -10.09
CA ASN A 29 -5.28 -5.42 -10.99
C ASN A 29 -3.98 -5.92 -10.34
N ARG A 30 -3.63 -5.42 -9.16
CA ARG A 30 -2.40 -5.75 -8.45
C ARG A 30 -2.66 -5.98 -6.96
N ILE A 31 -1.85 -6.82 -6.34
CA ILE A 31 -1.91 -7.10 -4.91
C ILE A 31 -0.56 -6.76 -4.31
N LEU A 32 -0.53 -5.84 -3.37
CA LEU A 32 0.63 -5.56 -2.53
C LEU A 32 0.58 -6.47 -1.32
N GLY A 33 1.75 -6.94 -0.90
CA GLY A 33 1.86 -7.75 0.30
C GLY A 33 3.31 -7.98 0.65
N THR A 34 3.49 -8.84 1.65
CA THR A 34 4.81 -9.27 2.12
C THR A 34 5.02 -10.74 1.84
N ARG A 35 6.25 -11.11 1.50
CA ARG A 35 6.66 -12.52 1.32
C ARG A 35 7.50 -12.97 2.52
N PRO A 36 7.90 -14.26 2.60
CA PRO A 36 8.66 -14.77 3.75
C PRO A 36 10.05 -14.15 3.95
N ASP A 37 10.51 -13.32 3.01
CA ASP A 37 11.71 -12.49 3.17
C ASP A 37 11.42 -11.13 3.85
N ASP A 38 10.18 -10.94 4.31
CA ASP A 38 9.63 -9.73 4.94
C ASP A 38 9.79 -8.44 4.13
N ASN A 39 10.07 -8.58 2.83
CA ASN A 39 10.05 -7.46 1.88
C ASN A 39 8.66 -7.30 1.27
N LEU A 40 8.42 -6.13 0.69
CA LEU A 40 7.24 -5.75 -0.05
C LEU A 40 7.33 -6.23 -1.50
N TRP A 41 6.25 -6.86 -1.92
CA TRP A 41 6.08 -7.37 -3.27
C TRP A 41 4.73 -6.97 -3.82
N ILE A 42 4.73 -6.68 -5.11
CA ILE A 42 3.52 -6.50 -5.91
C ILE A 42 3.34 -7.77 -6.74
N PHE A 43 2.17 -8.37 -6.62
CA PHE A 43 1.70 -9.43 -7.49
C PHE A 43 0.75 -8.85 -8.52
N ASP A 44 1.06 -9.03 -9.79
CA ASP A 44 0.20 -8.65 -10.91
C ASP A 44 -0.77 -9.78 -11.23
N ILE A 45 -2.07 -9.49 -11.20
CA ILE A 45 -3.12 -10.52 -11.27
C ILE A 45 -3.23 -11.09 -12.69
N GLU A 46 -3.13 -10.23 -13.71
CA GLU A 46 -3.29 -10.63 -15.11
C GLU A 46 -2.10 -11.46 -15.60
N THR A 47 -0.89 -10.99 -15.31
CA THR A 47 0.35 -11.63 -15.77
C THR A 47 0.86 -12.70 -14.83
N THR A 48 0.31 -12.80 -13.61
CA THR A 48 0.76 -13.70 -12.53
C THR A 48 2.23 -13.50 -12.14
N THR A 49 2.73 -12.28 -12.25
CA THR A 49 4.13 -11.94 -11.99
C THR A 49 4.34 -11.24 -10.65
N PHE A 50 5.54 -11.38 -10.09
CA PHE A 50 5.95 -10.68 -8.87
C PHE A 50 7.01 -9.63 -9.17
N THR A 51 6.80 -8.43 -8.65
CA THR A 51 7.77 -7.35 -8.65
C THR A 51 8.11 -6.99 -7.20
N GLN A 52 9.40 -7.03 -6.85
CA GLN A 52 9.85 -6.54 -5.56
C GLN A 52 9.82 -5.01 -5.56
N VAL A 53 9.18 -4.39 -4.56
CA VAL A 53 9.10 -2.92 -4.44
C VAL A 53 10.48 -2.35 -4.09
N ALA A 54 11.11 -2.93 -3.07
CA ALA A 54 12.46 -2.63 -2.66
C ALA A 54 13.06 -3.82 -1.90
N LYS A 55 14.39 -3.90 -1.88
CA LYS A 55 15.12 -4.86 -1.07
C LYS A 55 15.67 -4.14 0.15
N THR A 56 15.06 -4.33 1.31
CA THR A 56 15.52 -3.68 2.54
C THR A 56 16.03 -4.72 3.54
N ARG A 57 16.63 -4.24 4.63
CA ARG A 57 17.09 -5.10 5.75
C ARG A 57 16.14 -5.06 6.95
N GLN A 58 15.01 -4.36 6.80
CA GLN A 58 14.04 -4.09 7.84
C GLN A 58 12.77 -4.87 7.54
N PHE A 59 12.01 -5.21 8.58
CA PHE A 59 10.71 -5.85 8.38
C PHE A 59 9.70 -4.83 7.89
N GLU A 60 9.02 -5.12 6.80
CA GLU A 60 7.99 -4.25 6.24
C GLU A 60 6.61 -4.77 6.63
N TYR A 61 5.82 -3.96 7.34
CA TYR A 61 4.54 -4.36 7.90
C TYR A 61 3.44 -3.38 7.55
N PHE A 62 2.21 -3.91 7.46
CA PHE A 62 1.00 -3.14 7.16
C PHE A 62 1.12 -2.36 5.85
N PRO A 63 1.28 -3.07 4.71
CA PRO A 63 1.39 -2.43 3.41
C PRO A 63 0.13 -1.64 3.03
N PHE A 64 0.27 -0.61 2.22
CA PHE A 64 -0.84 0.19 1.70
C PHE A 64 -0.53 0.81 0.33
N TRP A 65 -1.58 1.13 -0.46
CA TRP A 65 -1.51 1.66 -1.84
C TRP A 65 -2.05 3.07 -1.93
N SER A 66 -1.43 3.97 -2.69
CA SER A 66 -2.03 5.29 -2.96
C SER A 66 -3.35 5.16 -3.67
N PRO A 67 -4.25 6.14 -3.52
CA PRO A 67 -5.48 6.20 -4.31
C PRO A 67 -5.19 6.21 -5.81
N ASP A 68 -4.09 6.85 -6.24
CA ASP A 68 -3.65 6.89 -7.65
C ASP A 68 -2.88 5.62 -8.10
N GLY A 69 -2.57 4.69 -7.20
CA GLY A 69 -1.83 3.46 -7.47
C GLY A 69 -0.36 3.65 -7.90
N GLN A 70 0.20 4.86 -7.79
CA GLN A 70 1.61 5.17 -8.11
C GLN A 70 2.56 4.98 -6.92
N TRP A 71 2.03 4.95 -5.71
CA TRP A 71 2.81 4.82 -4.49
C TRP A 71 2.36 3.62 -3.67
N VAL A 72 3.31 3.02 -2.98
CA VAL A 72 3.07 2.00 -1.97
C VAL A 72 3.83 2.37 -0.72
N GLY A 73 3.34 1.96 0.44
CA GLY A 73 4.05 2.21 1.69
C GLY A 73 3.90 1.08 2.68
N ALA A 74 4.75 1.11 3.69
CA ALA A 74 4.70 0.20 4.83
C ALA A 74 5.34 0.83 6.06
N GLN A 75 4.97 0.29 7.21
CA GLN A 75 5.70 0.45 8.45
C GLN A 75 6.99 -0.35 8.38
N MET A 76 8.14 0.27 8.64
CA MET A 76 9.44 -0.38 8.72
C MET A 76 9.85 -0.59 10.18
N VAL A 77 10.27 -1.81 10.52
CA VAL A 77 10.69 -2.20 11.87
C VAL A 77 12.12 -2.73 11.84
N THR A 78 13.00 -2.15 12.66
CA THR A 78 14.41 -2.54 12.78
C THR A 78 14.65 -3.61 13.85
N ASN A 79 14.01 -3.51 15.01
CA ASN A 79 14.28 -4.39 16.16
C ASN A 79 13.07 -4.59 17.10
N TYR A 80 11.85 -4.30 16.64
CA TYR A 80 10.60 -4.33 17.43
C TYR A 80 10.60 -3.48 18.72
N ALA A 81 11.66 -2.71 18.97
CA ALA A 81 11.89 -1.95 20.21
C ALA A 81 12.05 -0.44 19.98
N GLY A 82 12.10 0.01 18.72
CA GLY A 82 12.27 1.41 18.33
C GLY A 82 11.00 2.07 17.76
N PRO A 83 11.03 3.39 17.49
CA PRO A 83 9.92 4.08 16.84
C PRO A 83 9.65 3.46 15.47
N TYR A 84 8.37 3.28 15.15
CA TYR A 84 7.93 2.77 13.86
C TYR A 84 8.10 3.84 12.79
N GLU A 85 9.00 3.63 11.83
CA GLU A 85 9.11 4.52 10.68
C GLU A 85 8.12 4.10 9.61
N TYR A 86 7.60 5.07 8.85
CA TYR A 86 6.78 4.79 7.68
C TYR A 86 7.54 5.23 6.44
N HIS A 87 7.59 4.35 5.45
CA HIS A 87 8.25 4.63 4.18
C HIS A 87 7.25 4.44 3.05
N VAL A 88 7.40 5.25 2.01
CA VAL A 88 6.65 5.16 0.77
C VAL A 88 7.61 5.07 -0.41
N TRP A 89 7.22 4.31 -1.43
CA TRP A 89 7.94 4.07 -2.66
C TRP A 89 7.09 4.50 -3.85
N HIS A 90 7.65 5.36 -4.69
CA HIS A 90 7.07 5.77 -5.96
C HIS A 90 7.39 4.70 -7.01
N LEU A 91 6.40 3.94 -7.45
CA LEU A 91 6.60 2.81 -8.36
C LEU A 91 7.19 3.20 -9.72
N PRO A 92 6.76 4.30 -10.39
CA PRO A 92 7.32 4.71 -11.68
C PRO A 92 8.80 5.06 -11.63
N THR A 93 9.28 5.64 -10.52
CA THR A 93 10.66 6.15 -10.41
C THR A 93 11.57 5.31 -9.52
N GLY A 94 11.00 4.45 -8.67
CA GLY A 94 11.71 3.72 -7.62
C GLY A 94 12.14 4.59 -6.43
N LYS A 95 11.78 5.87 -6.40
CA LYS A 95 12.15 6.80 -5.33
C LYS A 95 11.47 6.43 -4.02
N ARG A 96 12.20 6.55 -2.90
CA ARG A 96 11.70 6.28 -1.54
C ARG A 96 11.70 7.54 -0.70
N HIS A 97 10.64 7.73 0.08
CA HIS A 97 10.53 8.78 1.08
C HIS A 97 10.18 8.19 2.45
N THR A 98 10.75 8.77 3.50
CA THR A 98 10.35 8.51 4.88
C THR A 98 9.32 9.55 5.28
N LEU A 99 8.19 9.10 5.83
CA LEU A 99 7.18 10.02 6.35
C LEU A 99 7.66 10.61 7.67
N PRO A 100 7.53 11.93 7.87
CA PRO A 100 8.09 12.62 9.03
C PRO A 100 7.37 12.32 10.36
N TYR A 101 6.24 11.60 10.32
CA TYR A 101 5.41 11.31 11.48
C TYR A 101 5.14 9.82 11.64
N ASN A 102 5.10 9.38 12.90
CA ASN A 102 4.64 8.05 13.27
C ASN A 102 3.10 8.04 13.25
N TYR A 103 2.52 7.76 12.09
CA TYR A 103 1.09 7.48 11.99
C TYR A 103 0.79 6.11 12.62
N SER A 104 -0.44 5.85 13.08
CA SER A 104 -0.82 4.45 13.28
C SER A 104 -1.04 3.82 11.90
N SER A 105 -0.71 2.53 11.76
CA SER A 105 -0.95 1.80 10.50
C SER A 105 -2.43 1.80 10.11
N THR A 106 -3.34 1.86 11.09
CA THR A 106 -4.79 1.99 10.88
C THR A 106 -5.18 3.29 10.21
N ASN A 107 -4.44 4.38 10.42
CA ASN A 107 -4.76 5.69 9.83
C ASN A 107 -4.35 5.78 8.36
N LEU A 108 -3.38 4.98 7.93
CA LEU A 108 -2.94 4.90 6.54
C LEU A 108 -3.81 3.95 5.69
N GLN A 109 -4.68 3.16 6.33
CA GLN A 109 -5.67 2.33 5.62
C GLN A 109 -6.73 3.16 4.88
N TRP A 110 -6.91 4.44 5.22
CA TRP A 110 -7.81 5.37 4.52
C TRP A 110 -7.25 5.92 3.19
N TRP A 111 -5.97 5.69 2.90
CA TRP A 111 -5.34 6.02 1.60
C TRP A 111 -5.59 4.91 0.56
N THR A 112 -6.36 3.88 0.91
CA THR A 112 -6.80 2.78 0.03
C THR A 112 -8.12 3.13 -0.68
N PRO A 113 -8.46 2.47 -1.80
CA PRO A 113 -9.30 3.06 -2.84
C PRO A 113 -10.76 3.14 -2.44
N LEU A 114 -11.30 4.35 -2.38
CA LEU A 114 -12.71 4.56 -2.73
C LEU A 114 -12.73 4.99 -4.20
N THR A 115 -13.35 4.17 -5.04
CA THR A 115 -13.54 4.44 -6.47
C THR A 115 -14.39 5.71 -6.71
N GLU A 116 -15.07 6.21 -5.68
CA GLU A 116 -15.74 7.51 -5.65
C GLU A 116 -15.53 8.19 -4.29
N PRO A 117 -14.96 9.41 -4.23
CA PRO A 117 -14.71 10.10 -2.96
C PRO A 117 -15.99 10.72 -2.40
N PRO A 118 -16.20 10.71 -1.07
CA PRO A 118 -16.56 11.94 -0.39
C PRO A 118 -15.30 12.67 0.10
N VAL A 119 -14.11 12.10 -0.09
CA VAL A 119 -12.87 12.59 0.50
C VAL A 119 -11.82 12.86 -0.58
N ASP A 120 -11.43 14.12 -0.72
CA ASP A 120 -10.33 14.56 -1.58
C ASP A 120 -9.00 14.06 -1.00
N CYS A 121 -8.60 12.85 -1.40
CA CYS A 121 -7.41 12.20 -0.88
C CYS A 121 -6.12 12.96 -1.26
N VAL A 122 -6.11 13.73 -2.36
CA VAL A 122 -4.95 14.54 -2.77
C VAL A 122 -4.73 15.66 -1.76
N LYS A 123 -5.79 16.39 -1.42
CA LYS A 123 -5.73 17.47 -0.43
C LYS A 123 -5.31 16.98 0.96
N ILE A 124 -5.75 15.79 1.37
CA ILE A 124 -5.31 15.18 2.62
C ILE A 124 -3.80 14.88 2.59
N VAL A 125 -3.28 14.36 1.48
CA VAL A 125 -1.85 14.08 1.33
C VAL A 125 -1.04 15.37 1.36
N GLU A 126 -1.50 16.43 0.68
CA GLU A 126 -0.89 17.76 0.74
C GLU A 126 -0.88 18.34 2.17
N GLU A 127 -2.00 18.22 2.90
CA GLU A 127 -2.09 18.65 4.30
C GLU A 127 -1.21 17.80 5.24
N MET A 128 -1.04 16.50 4.97
CA MET A 128 -0.22 15.58 5.77
C MET A 128 1.29 15.77 5.56
N LEU A 129 1.70 16.24 4.38
CA LEU A 129 3.10 16.55 4.08
C LEU A 129 3.55 17.91 4.65
N GLY A 130 2.61 18.71 5.20
CA GLY A 130 2.84 20.05 5.75
C GLY A 130 2.83 21.14 4.66
N GLU A 131 2.49 22.38 5.03
CA GLU A 131 2.55 23.53 4.11
C GLU A 131 3.93 23.59 3.43
N GLY A 132 4.00 23.23 2.14
CA GLY A 132 5.17 23.49 1.31
C GLY A 132 5.75 22.35 0.47
N LEU A 133 5.15 21.16 0.40
CA LEU A 133 5.58 20.13 -0.57
C LEU A 133 4.41 19.65 -1.43
N PRO A 134 4.06 20.36 -2.51
CA PRO A 134 3.07 19.86 -3.46
C PRO A 134 3.56 18.53 -4.06
N LEU A 135 2.63 17.61 -4.32
CA LEU A 135 2.92 16.28 -4.93
C LEU A 135 3.74 16.38 -6.22
N SER A 136 3.67 17.52 -6.93
CA SER A 136 4.51 17.85 -8.08
C SER A 136 6.01 17.78 -7.81
N ASP A 137 6.42 18.05 -6.58
CA ASP A 137 7.84 18.16 -6.18
C ASP A 137 8.42 16.80 -5.76
N LEU A 138 7.57 15.75 -5.71
CA LEU A 138 7.96 14.37 -5.44
C LEU A 138 8.34 13.58 -6.71
N GLN A 139 8.15 14.16 -7.90
CA GLN A 139 8.58 13.58 -9.19
C GLN A 139 10.08 13.27 -9.25
#